data_AF-A0A9X3H6N6-F1
#
_entry.id   AF-A0A9X3H6N6-F1
#
_cell.length_a   1.000
_cell.length_b   1.000
_cell.length_c   1.000
_cell.angle_alpha   90.00
_cell.angle_beta   90.00
_cell.angle_gamma   90.00
#
_symmetry.space_group_name_H-M   'P 1'
#
loop_
_entity.id
_entity.type
_entity.pdbx_description
1 polymer ?
#
loop_
_entity_poly.entity_id
_entity_poly.type
_entity_poly.pdbx_seq_one_letter_code
_entity_poly.pdbx_strand_id
1 'polypeptide(L)'
;MSQTSSLNLLLGTVCLMAATACNKNQPETSSSETAGQVDTVYVVDTVYVDRPVSPTPPDNTGDSLTSPAPAFAPFASISAAKMNVFYIGVDNPIVVNTGGVDPSLLSVTGSGGITIAHAGGANYRVNASTPGIATVSVSGPVQASQTFRVKRTPDPIARLSNKSGGSMGSGEFKAQGGVGAFLDHFDFDAVCGVSGFTLVYVAKRQDPIESINQGARYNENSRRLIRNAKPGDIYYFENIRAKCPGDQASRKINSMVFKIR
;
A
#
# COMPACT_ATOMS: atom_id res chain seq x y z
N MET A 1 39.31 38.91 -0.14
CA MET A 1 38.76 40.19 0.38
C MET A 1 38.81 41.20 -0.74
N SER A 2 37.69 41.41 -1.43
CA SER A 2 37.48 42.48 -2.41
C SER A 2 35.97 42.65 -2.57
N GLN A 3 35.48 43.85 -2.21
CA GLN A 3 34.40 44.70 -2.81
C GLN A 3 33.10 44.03 -3.32
N THR A 4 31.86 44.55 -3.25
CA THR A 4 31.18 45.82 -2.87
C THR A 4 29.66 45.62 -3.14
N SER A 5 28.82 46.56 -2.64
CA SER A 5 27.42 46.89 -3.04
C SER A 5 26.26 46.08 -2.41
N SER A 6 25.36 46.65 -1.58
CA SER A 6 24.26 47.65 -1.84
C SER A 6 23.12 47.00 -2.67
N LEU A 7 21.80 47.12 -2.45
CA LEU A 7 20.90 47.95 -1.62
C LEU A 7 19.43 47.42 -1.76
N ASN A 8 18.58 47.64 -0.74
CA ASN A 8 17.11 47.88 -0.70
C ASN A 8 16.06 46.95 -1.34
N LEU A 9 15.00 46.62 -0.56
CA LEU A 9 13.59 47.01 -0.80
C LEU A 9 12.64 46.60 0.37
N LEU A 10 11.85 47.53 0.93
CA LEU A 10 10.53 47.22 1.51
C LEU A 10 9.69 48.48 1.82
N LEU A 11 8.38 48.27 1.70
CA LEU A 11 7.22 49.04 2.18
C LEU A 11 6.53 50.01 1.21
N GLY A 12 5.28 49.66 0.91
CA GLY A 12 4.23 50.54 0.42
C GLY A 12 2.86 49.92 0.75
N THR A 13 2.22 50.41 1.81
CA THR A 13 0.81 50.17 2.16
C THR A 13 0.04 51.46 1.87
N VAL A 14 -1.09 51.38 1.17
CA VAL A 14 -2.10 52.46 1.11
C VAL A 14 -3.49 51.85 1.22
N CYS A 15 -4.31 52.52 2.03
CA CYS A 15 -5.66 52.26 2.47
C CYS A 15 -6.63 53.21 1.74
N LEU A 16 -7.87 52.82 1.43
CA LEU A 16 -9.04 53.71 1.54
C LEU A 16 -10.40 52.98 1.48
N MET A 17 -11.34 53.48 2.28
CA MET A 17 -12.71 53.01 2.55
C MET A 17 -13.76 53.40 1.49
N ALA A 18 -14.93 52.72 1.52
CA ALA A 18 -16.26 53.37 1.62
C ALA A 18 -17.39 52.35 1.87
N ALA A 19 -18.45 52.80 2.56
CA ALA A 19 -19.61 52.05 3.05
C ALA A 19 -20.87 52.14 2.14
N THR A 20 -21.87 51.26 2.37
CA THR A 20 -23.33 51.56 2.51
C THR A 20 -24.28 50.58 1.77
N ALA A 21 -25.34 50.17 2.51
CA ALA A 21 -26.68 49.71 2.14
C ALA A 21 -27.01 48.24 1.76
N CYS A 22 -28.10 47.80 2.39
CA CYS A 22 -28.81 46.52 2.33
C CYS A 22 -29.90 46.57 1.24
N ASN A 23 -30.06 45.52 0.42
CA ASN A 23 -31.33 45.26 -0.28
C ASN A 23 -31.52 43.75 -0.60
N LYS A 24 -32.75 43.26 -0.41
CA LYS A 24 -33.22 41.91 -0.73
C LYS A 24 -33.51 41.79 -2.24
N ASN A 25 -33.07 40.70 -2.88
CA ASN A 25 -33.84 39.81 -3.78
C ASN A 25 -32.97 39.02 -4.79
N GLN A 26 -32.87 37.70 -4.56
CA GLN A 26 -32.70 36.57 -5.51
C GLN A 26 -31.43 36.54 -6.44
N PRO A 27 -31.19 35.46 -7.23
CA PRO A 27 -30.81 34.10 -6.82
C PRO A 27 -29.61 33.56 -7.65
N GLU A 28 -28.48 33.12 -7.07
CA GLU A 28 -27.42 32.48 -7.90
C GLU A 28 -26.72 31.29 -7.22
N THR A 29 -26.94 30.13 -7.85
CA THR A 29 -25.94 29.13 -8.26
C THR A 29 -24.55 29.20 -7.60
N SER A 30 -24.22 28.22 -6.77
CA SER A 30 -22.83 27.93 -6.38
C SER A 30 -22.25 26.80 -7.23
N SER A 31 -21.47 27.22 -8.21
CA SER A 31 -20.17 26.70 -8.66
C SER A 31 -19.73 25.28 -8.26
N SER A 32 -19.37 24.55 -9.31
CA SER A 32 -18.44 23.42 -9.36
C SER A 32 -17.15 23.60 -8.54
N GLU A 33 -16.71 22.54 -7.88
CA GLU A 33 -15.30 22.28 -7.61
C GLU A 33 -14.84 21.05 -8.38
N THR A 34 -13.76 21.23 -9.13
CA THR A 34 -13.14 20.27 -10.04
C THR A 34 -12.19 19.36 -9.27
N ALA A 35 -12.24 18.06 -9.61
CA ALA A 35 -11.28 16.98 -9.37
C ALA A 35 -10.02 17.28 -8.52
N GLY A 36 -9.98 16.71 -7.32
CA GLY A 36 -8.78 16.52 -6.52
C GLY A 36 -8.62 15.03 -6.17
N GLN A 37 -7.61 14.41 -6.78
CA GLN A 37 -6.94 13.17 -6.36
C GLN A 37 -7.81 11.93 -6.09
N VAL A 38 -7.82 11.02 -7.07
CA VAL A 38 -8.36 9.67 -6.92
C VAL A 38 -7.38 8.86 -6.06
N ASP A 39 -7.48 8.99 -4.75
CA ASP A 39 -6.97 7.96 -3.85
C ASP A 39 -7.90 6.76 -3.99
N THR A 40 -7.35 5.62 -4.40
CA THR A 40 -8.07 4.35 -4.48
C THR A 40 -8.48 3.94 -3.06
N VAL A 41 -9.63 4.43 -2.60
CA VAL A 41 -10.21 4.01 -1.33
C VAL A 41 -10.74 2.61 -1.51
N TYR A 42 -9.99 1.61 -1.04
CA TYR A 42 -10.52 0.27 -0.83
C TYR A 42 -11.55 0.38 0.30
N VAL A 43 -12.82 0.58 -0.06
CA VAL A 43 -13.94 0.48 0.88
C VAL A 43 -14.07 -1.00 1.24
N VAL A 44 -13.41 -1.40 2.32
CA VAL A 44 -13.62 -2.72 2.90
C VAL A 44 -14.85 -2.61 3.80
N ASP A 45 -15.96 -3.09 3.25
CA ASP A 45 -17.22 -3.42 3.93
C ASP A 45 -17.82 -2.31 4.84
N THR A 46 -18.80 -1.56 4.32
CA THR A 46 -19.74 -0.83 5.18
C THR A 46 -20.55 -1.82 6.02
N VAL A 47 -20.26 -1.93 7.31
CA VAL A 47 -21.17 -2.58 8.27
C VAL A 47 -22.23 -1.56 8.67
N TYR A 48 -23.47 -1.81 8.24
CA TYR A 48 -24.61 -0.98 8.61
C TYR A 48 -25.03 -1.27 10.04
N VAL A 49 -25.27 -0.21 10.81
CA VAL A 49 -25.82 -0.28 12.15
C VAL A 49 -27.24 0.26 12.08
N ASP A 50 -28.22 -0.57 12.43
CA ASP A 50 -29.60 -0.14 12.59
C ASP A 50 -29.68 0.96 13.66
N ARG A 51 -30.16 2.14 13.28
CA ARG A 51 -30.51 3.21 14.23
C ARG A 51 -31.96 3.04 14.69
N PRO A 52 -32.25 3.04 16.00
CA PRO A 52 -33.62 3.22 16.47
C PRO A 52 -34.01 4.70 16.37
N VAL A 53 -35.12 5.01 15.70
CA VAL A 53 -35.66 6.37 15.62
C VAL A 53 -36.50 6.66 16.86
N SER A 54 -36.28 7.84 17.46
CA SER A 54 -37.01 8.36 18.62
C SER A 54 -38.51 8.58 18.30
N PRO A 55 -39.46 8.23 19.20
CA PRO A 55 -40.88 8.35 18.90
C PRO A 55 -41.36 9.82 19.01
N THR A 56 -42.07 10.29 17.99
CA THR A 56 -42.83 11.55 18.03
C THR A 56 -44.11 11.41 18.85
N PRO A 57 -44.62 12.49 19.49
CA PRO A 57 -45.77 12.42 20.40
C PRO A 57 -47.08 12.15 19.65
N PRO A 58 -48.10 11.56 20.31
CA PRO A 58 -49.33 11.15 19.64
C PRO A 58 -50.25 12.34 19.41
N ASP A 59 -50.63 12.57 18.14
CA ASP A 59 -51.72 13.47 17.79
C ASP A 59 -53.02 12.67 17.70
N ASN A 60 -54.03 13.09 18.48
CA ASN A 60 -55.29 12.39 18.64
C ASN A 60 -56.34 13.03 17.72
N THR A 61 -56.44 12.57 16.49
CA THR A 61 -57.63 12.83 15.66
C THR A 61 -57.92 11.62 14.80
N GLY A 62 -59.14 11.09 14.97
CA GLY A 62 -59.60 9.91 14.26
C GLY A 62 -59.77 10.21 12.78
N ASP A 63 -58.95 9.57 11.97
CA ASP A 63 -59.28 9.23 10.60
C ASP A 63 -58.59 7.93 10.21
N SER A 64 -59.25 7.12 9.39
CA SER A 64 -58.74 5.83 8.94
C SER A 64 -57.50 6.03 8.07
N LEU A 65 -56.31 5.88 8.65
CA LEU A 65 -55.06 5.85 7.91
C LEU A 65 -54.24 4.67 8.44
N THR A 66 -54.20 3.59 7.65
CA THR A 66 -53.13 2.61 7.70
C THR A 66 -51.81 3.37 7.61
N SER A 67 -51.17 3.60 8.76
CA SER A 67 -49.82 4.18 8.82
C SER A 67 -48.94 3.34 7.91
N PRO A 68 -48.42 3.87 6.79
CA PRO A 68 -47.45 3.12 6.01
C PRO A 68 -46.26 2.90 6.94
N ALA A 69 -46.00 1.65 7.29
CA ALA A 69 -44.75 1.28 7.95
C ALA A 69 -43.61 1.99 7.22
N PRO A 70 -42.62 2.58 7.93
CA PRO A 70 -41.52 3.25 7.26
C PRO A 70 -40.92 2.27 6.26
N ALA A 71 -41.15 2.52 4.97
CA ALA A 71 -40.64 1.70 3.90
C ALA A 71 -39.15 1.99 3.87
N PHE A 72 -38.36 1.13 4.51
CA PHE A 72 -36.92 1.13 4.33
C PHE A 72 -36.67 1.01 2.84
N ALA A 73 -36.10 2.06 2.24
CA ALA A 73 -35.71 2.01 0.84
C ALA A 73 -34.76 0.81 0.67
N PRO A 74 -35.01 -0.10 -0.29
CA PRO A 74 -34.11 -1.19 -0.54
C PRO A 74 -32.76 -0.61 -0.94
N PHE A 75 -31.72 -0.91 -0.16
CA PHE A 75 -30.35 -0.56 -0.48
C PHE A 75 -29.60 -1.81 -0.92
N ALA A 76 -28.65 -1.65 -1.83
CA ALA A 76 -27.76 -2.71 -2.27
C ALA A 76 -26.32 -2.30 -1.97
N SER A 77 -25.54 -3.22 -1.41
CA SER A 77 -24.09 -3.08 -1.27
C SER A 77 -23.41 -4.15 -2.12
N ILE A 78 -22.37 -3.75 -2.86
CA ILE A 78 -21.56 -4.65 -3.66
C ILE A 78 -20.17 -4.61 -3.04
N SER A 79 -19.75 -5.70 -2.41
CA SER A 79 -18.38 -5.85 -1.91
C SER A 79 -17.73 -7.10 -2.47
N ALA A 80 -16.41 -7.02 -2.66
CA ALA A 80 -15.63 -8.12 -3.16
C ALA A 80 -15.28 -9.07 -1.99
N ALA A 81 -16.06 -10.13 -1.82
CA ALA A 81 -15.92 -11.09 -0.73
C ALA A 81 -14.52 -11.73 -0.60
N LYS A 82 -13.68 -11.66 -1.65
CA LYS A 82 -12.30 -12.19 -1.65
C LYS A 82 -11.21 -11.15 -1.44
N MET A 83 -11.54 -9.89 -1.13
CA MET A 83 -10.56 -8.82 -0.89
C MET A 83 -10.18 -8.60 0.58
N ASN A 84 -10.82 -9.32 1.51
CA ASN A 84 -10.51 -9.28 2.94
C ASN A 84 -9.19 -10.01 3.27
N VAL A 85 -8.06 -9.40 2.94
CA VAL A 85 -6.72 -9.95 3.16
C VAL A 85 -5.81 -8.90 3.82
N PHE A 86 -5.09 -9.32 4.86
CA PHE A 86 -3.96 -8.58 5.40
C PHE A 86 -2.65 -9.26 5.02
N TYR A 87 -1.66 -8.46 4.63
CA TYR A 87 -0.31 -8.93 4.36
C TYR A 87 0.60 -8.71 5.57
N ILE A 88 1.38 -9.74 5.89
CA ILE A 88 2.34 -9.72 6.99
C ILE A 88 3.54 -8.84 6.61
N GLY A 89 4.00 -8.01 7.56
CA GLY A 89 5.20 -7.19 7.39
C GLY A 89 5.00 -5.86 6.66
N VAL A 90 3.78 -5.53 6.29
CA VAL A 90 3.38 -4.23 5.75
C VAL A 90 2.24 -3.64 6.58
N ASP A 91 2.10 -2.32 6.53
CA ASP A 91 0.95 -1.64 7.14
C ASP A 91 -0.27 -1.79 6.22
N ASN A 92 -1.33 -2.40 6.74
CA ASN A 92 -2.58 -2.58 6.01
C ASN A 92 -3.57 -1.48 6.43
N PRO A 93 -3.84 -0.45 5.61
CA PRO A 93 -4.77 0.59 5.96
C PRO A 93 -6.21 0.05 5.90
N ILE A 94 -7.01 0.40 6.91
CA ILE A 94 -8.45 0.14 6.93
C ILE A 94 -9.19 1.42 7.35
N VAL A 95 -10.44 1.53 6.92
CA VAL A 95 -11.33 2.62 7.32
C VAL A 95 -12.54 2.02 8.00
N VAL A 96 -12.85 2.48 9.21
CA VAL A 96 -14.02 2.02 9.98
C VAL A 96 -15.05 3.14 10.00
N ASN A 97 -16.14 2.96 9.26
CA ASN A 97 -17.25 3.91 9.22
C ASN A 97 -18.51 3.25 9.80
N THR A 98 -19.13 3.91 10.77
CA THR A 98 -20.25 3.39 11.55
C THR A 98 -21.54 4.21 11.41
N GLY A 99 -21.74 4.87 10.27
CA GLY A 99 -23.04 5.42 9.89
C GLY A 99 -23.56 6.49 10.87
N GLY A 100 -22.79 7.56 11.06
CA GLY A 100 -23.19 8.70 11.88
C GLY A 100 -22.92 8.57 13.38
N VAL A 101 -22.08 7.62 13.79
CA VAL A 101 -21.45 7.61 15.12
C VAL A 101 -20.08 8.27 15.01
N ASP A 102 -19.75 9.12 15.98
CA ASP A 102 -18.44 9.76 16.06
C ASP A 102 -17.34 8.69 16.20
N PRO A 103 -16.31 8.68 15.32
CA PRO A 103 -15.17 7.77 15.43
C PRO A 103 -14.49 7.79 16.80
N SER A 104 -14.53 8.90 17.55
CA SER A 104 -13.91 8.98 18.88
C SER A 104 -14.60 8.12 19.94
N LEU A 105 -15.86 7.74 19.72
CA LEU A 105 -16.65 6.89 20.60
C LEU A 105 -16.49 5.40 20.29
N LEU A 106 -15.74 5.07 19.23
CA LEU A 106 -15.51 3.70 18.79
C LEU A 106 -14.18 3.18 19.33
N SER A 107 -14.21 1.97 19.83
CA SER A 107 -13.02 1.18 20.16
C SER A 107 -12.88 0.06 19.15
N VAL A 108 -11.81 0.12 18.36
CA VAL A 108 -11.46 -0.88 17.34
C VAL A 108 -10.34 -1.76 17.89
N THR A 109 -10.62 -3.05 18.00
CA THR A 109 -9.71 -4.06 18.53
C THR A 109 -9.49 -5.17 17.52
N GLY A 110 -8.34 -5.83 17.61
CA GLY A 110 -7.96 -6.91 16.70
C GLY A 110 -7.60 -8.18 17.46
N SER A 111 -7.93 -9.33 16.90
CA SER A 111 -7.51 -10.65 17.40
C SER A 111 -6.99 -11.53 16.26
N GLY A 112 -6.27 -12.61 16.60
CA GLY A 112 -5.66 -13.50 15.60
C GLY A 112 -4.29 -13.01 15.08
N GLY A 113 -3.48 -12.41 15.95
CA GLY A 113 -2.10 -12.02 15.63
C GLY A 113 -1.96 -10.72 14.85
N ILE A 114 -2.96 -9.84 14.96
CA ILE A 114 -2.92 -8.48 14.42
C ILE A 114 -2.81 -7.44 15.53
N THR A 115 -2.20 -6.30 15.22
CA THR A 115 -2.19 -5.11 16.05
C THR A 115 -2.79 -3.96 15.24
N ILE A 116 -3.66 -3.18 15.86
CA ILE A 116 -4.37 -2.09 15.21
C ILE A 116 -3.90 -0.77 15.84
N ALA A 117 -3.43 0.15 15.01
CA ALA A 117 -3.07 1.50 15.41
C ALA A 117 -4.06 2.51 14.80
N HIS A 118 -4.48 3.49 15.59
CA HIS A 118 -5.29 4.61 15.10
C HIS A 118 -4.43 5.53 14.24
N ALA A 119 -4.93 5.87 13.06
CA ALA A 119 -4.23 6.71 12.08
C ALA A 119 -4.95 8.03 11.81
N GLY A 120 -5.82 8.46 12.75
CA GLY A 120 -6.58 9.71 12.65
C GLY A 120 -7.97 9.52 12.03
N GLY A 121 -8.97 10.19 12.62
CA GLY A 121 -10.37 10.10 12.18
C GLY A 121 -10.87 8.65 12.17
N ALA A 122 -11.40 8.21 11.03
CA ALA A 122 -11.89 6.85 10.80
C ALA A 122 -10.81 5.87 10.29
N ASN A 123 -9.55 6.32 10.14
CA ASN A 123 -8.49 5.51 9.55
C ASN A 123 -7.72 4.73 10.62
N TYR A 124 -7.38 3.49 10.31
CA TYR A 124 -6.57 2.63 11.15
C TYR A 124 -5.51 1.91 10.30
N ARG A 125 -4.40 1.54 10.93
CA ARG A 125 -3.35 0.70 10.33
C ARG A 125 -3.31 -0.63 11.06
N VAL A 126 -3.43 -1.72 10.31
CA VAL A 126 -3.35 -3.07 10.83
C VAL A 126 -1.99 -3.66 10.47
N ASN A 127 -1.23 -4.06 11.49
CA ASN A 127 -0.01 -4.82 11.33
C ASN A 127 -0.28 -6.28 11.69
N ALA A 128 0.02 -7.20 10.77
CA ALA A 128 -0.21 -8.62 10.96
C ALA A 128 1.12 -9.37 11.16
N SER A 129 1.15 -10.31 12.10
CA SER A 129 2.36 -11.05 12.48
C SER A 129 2.30 -12.55 12.15
N THR A 130 1.12 -13.16 12.21
CA THR A 130 0.95 -14.61 12.03
C THR A 130 -0.02 -14.94 10.90
N PRO A 131 0.31 -15.87 9.99
CA PRO A 131 -0.64 -16.34 8.98
C PRO A 131 -1.86 -17.01 9.62
N GLY A 132 -3.04 -16.83 9.03
CA GLY A 132 -4.27 -17.43 9.54
C GLY A 132 -5.50 -16.57 9.29
N ILE A 133 -6.41 -16.55 10.27
CA ILE A 133 -7.61 -15.72 10.26
C ILE A 133 -7.47 -14.71 11.40
N ALA A 134 -7.68 -13.44 11.08
CA ALA A 134 -7.73 -12.36 12.05
C ALA A 134 -9.13 -11.75 12.07
N THR A 135 -9.55 -11.25 13.23
CA THR A 135 -10.85 -10.60 13.39
C THR A 135 -10.63 -9.16 13.85
N VAL A 136 -11.25 -8.22 13.14
CA VAL A 136 -11.35 -6.83 13.57
C VAL A 136 -12.73 -6.65 14.21
N SER A 137 -12.75 -6.17 15.44
CA SER A 137 -13.97 -5.95 16.22
C SER A 137 -14.09 -4.48 16.59
N VAL A 138 -15.25 -3.89 16.30
CA VAL A 138 -15.61 -2.53 16.67
C VAL A 138 -16.60 -2.61 17.84
N SER A 139 -16.37 -1.81 18.87
CA SER A 139 -17.18 -1.73 20.07
C SER A 139 -17.43 -0.26 20.45
N GLY A 140 -18.52 0.00 21.18
CA GLY A 140 -18.95 1.36 21.53
C GLY A 140 -20.47 1.46 21.45
N PRO A 141 -21.02 2.58 20.94
CA PRO A 141 -22.46 2.71 20.66
C PRO A 141 -22.97 1.68 19.63
N VAL A 142 -22.05 1.07 18.88
CA VAL A 142 -22.31 0.05 17.87
C VAL A 142 -21.32 -1.08 18.02
N GLN A 143 -21.75 -2.29 17.67
CA GLN A 143 -20.93 -3.49 17.71
C GLN A 143 -20.94 -4.19 16.36
N ALA A 144 -19.74 -4.44 15.84
CA ALA A 144 -19.53 -5.09 14.56
C ALA A 144 -18.23 -5.89 14.61
N SER A 145 -18.17 -7.01 13.88
CA SER A 145 -16.92 -7.72 13.68
C SER A 145 -16.82 -8.22 12.25
N GLN A 146 -15.59 -8.23 11.72
CA GLN A 146 -15.30 -8.70 10.38
C GLN A 146 -14.02 -9.54 10.40
N THR A 147 -14.05 -10.65 9.65
CA THR A 147 -12.92 -11.57 9.56
C THR A 147 -12.09 -11.32 8.30
N PHE A 148 -10.77 -11.39 8.47
CA PHE A 148 -9.77 -11.16 7.43
C PHE A 148 -8.82 -12.34 7.37
N ARG A 149 -8.36 -12.66 6.17
CA ARG A 149 -7.33 -13.68 5.97
C ARG A 149 -5.97 -13.03 6.08
N VAL A 150 -5.09 -13.55 6.90
CA VAL A 150 -3.71 -13.07 7.01
C VAL A 150 -2.83 -13.93 6.12
N LYS A 151 -2.22 -13.30 5.10
CA LYS A 151 -1.32 -13.94 4.14
C LYS A 151 0.08 -13.35 4.23
N ARG A 152 1.06 -14.15 3.80
CA ARG A 152 2.43 -13.66 3.61
C ARG A 152 2.51 -12.83 2.33
N THR A 153 3.44 -11.90 2.30
CA THR A 153 3.82 -11.17 1.09
C THR A 153 4.20 -12.19 -0.01
N PRO A 154 3.76 -11.99 -1.27
CA PRO A 154 4.11 -12.87 -2.38
C PRO A 154 5.62 -13.10 -2.51
N ASP A 155 6.02 -14.19 -3.18
CA ASP A 155 7.43 -14.44 -3.44
C ASP A 155 7.98 -13.38 -4.40
N PRO A 156 9.10 -12.71 -4.06
CA PRO A 156 9.70 -11.75 -4.96
C PRO A 156 10.44 -12.46 -6.09
N ILE A 157 10.57 -11.78 -7.22
CA ILE A 157 11.30 -12.23 -8.39
C ILE A 157 12.70 -11.62 -8.38
N ALA A 158 13.71 -12.48 -8.44
CA ALA A 158 15.10 -12.10 -8.66
C ALA A 158 15.27 -11.54 -10.07
N ARG A 159 15.92 -10.37 -10.16
CA ARG A 159 16.26 -9.71 -11.43
C ARG A 159 17.63 -9.08 -11.38
N LEU A 160 18.27 -9.02 -12.55
CA LEU A 160 19.36 -8.09 -12.83
C LEU A 160 18.75 -6.91 -13.58
N SER A 161 18.72 -5.74 -12.94
CA SER A 161 17.96 -4.59 -13.45
C SER A 161 16.49 -4.97 -13.68
N ASN A 162 16.01 -4.90 -14.93
CA ASN A 162 14.65 -5.25 -15.33
C ASN A 162 14.50 -6.66 -15.94
N LYS A 163 15.55 -7.50 -15.92
CA LYS A 163 15.54 -8.83 -16.54
C LYS A 163 15.65 -9.95 -15.50
N SER A 164 14.77 -10.95 -15.61
CA SER A 164 14.83 -12.21 -14.85
C SER A 164 15.63 -13.32 -15.55
N GLY A 165 16.20 -13.02 -16.72
CA GLY A 165 17.03 -13.93 -17.51
C GLY A 165 17.09 -13.53 -18.99
N GLY A 166 17.65 -14.42 -19.81
CA GLY A 166 17.71 -14.28 -21.27
C GLY A 166 19.04 -13.70 -21.75
N SER A 167 19.01 -13.07 -22.93
CA SER A 167 20.23 -12.50 -23.51
C SER A 167 20.48 -11.06 -23.04
N MET A 168 21.72 -10.76 -22.66
CA MET A 168 22.15 -9.45 -22.18
C MET A 168 23.45 -9.04 -22.87
N GLY A 169 23.59 -7.75 -23.19
CA GLY A 169 24.83 -7.23 -23.75
C GLY A 169 25.96 -7.26 -22.73
N SER A 170 27.19 -7.55 -23.17
CA SER A 170 28.35 -7.62 -22.27
C SER A 170 28.55 -6.36 -21.41
N GLY A 171 28.33 -5.17 -21.94
CA GLY A 171 28.42 -3.90 -21.19
C GLY A 171 27.31 -3.75 -20.13
N GLU A 172 26.06 -4.04 -20.51
CA GLU A 172 24.90 -4.01 -19.61
C GLU A 172 25.07 -4.98 -18.44
N PHE A 173 25.57 -6.18 -18.71
CA PHE A 173 25.81 -7.21 -17.70
C PHE A 173 26.95 -6.82 -16.75
N LYS A 174 28.04 -6.26 -17.27
CA LYS A 174 29.18 -5.80 -16.46
C LYS A 174 28.86 -4.61 -15.57
N ALA A 175 27.88 -3.80 -15.95
CA ALA A 175 27.41 -2.68 -15.16
C ALA A 175 26.60 -3.11 -13.92
N GLN A 176 26.11 -4.35 -13.87
CA GLN A 176 25.33 -4.84 -12.73
C GLN A 176 26.24 -5.01 -11.51
N GLY A 177 25.74 -4.54 -10.36
CA GLY A 177 26.45 -4.65 -9.07
C GLY A 177 25.99 -5.79 -8.17
N GLY A 178 24.92 -6.49 -8.55
CA GLY A 178 24.26 -7.47 -7.71
C GLY A 178 22.90 -7.91 -8.22
N VAL A 179 22.25 -8.78 -7.44
CA VAL A 179 20.89 -9.29 -7.68
C VAL A 179 19.88 -8.51 -6.84
N GLY A 180 18.81 -8.02 -7.47
CA GLY A 180 17.67 -7.42 -6.79
C GLY A 180 16.51 -8.40 -6.66
N ALA A 181 15.68 -8.22 -5.63
CA ALA A 181 14.43 -8.96 -5.44
C ALA A 181 13.26 -7.97 -5.52
N PHE A 182 12.35 -8.20 -6.48
CA PHE A 182 11.25 -7.30 -6.79
C PHE A 182 9.91 -7.98 -6.61
N LEU A 183 8.91 -7.26 -6.11
CA LEU A 183 7.52 -7.73 -6.05
C LEU A 183 6.78 -7.12 -7.24
N ASP A 184 6.37 -7.96 -8.19
CA ASP A 184 5.54 -7.50 -9.31
C ASP A 184 4.06 -7.49 -8.90
N HIS A 185 3.35 -6.44 -9.30
CA HIS A 185 1.91 -6.30 -9.08
C HIS A 185 1.50 -6.43 -7.60
N PHE A 186 2.30 -5.86 -6.69
CA PHE A 186 1.98 -5.80 -5.27
C PHE A 186 1.59 -4.37 -4.88
N ASP A 187 0.39 -4.21 -4.34
CA ASP A 187 -0.22 -2.90 -4.07
C ASP A 187 0.32 -2.19 -2.83
N PHE A 188 1.24 -2.82 -2.09
CA PHE A 188 1.81 -2.27 -0.86
C PHE A 188 3.31 -1.99 -1.02
N ASP A 189 3.77 -0.95 -0.33
CA ASP A 189 5.18 -0.60 -0.25
C ASP A 189 5.95 -1.61 0.60
N ALA A 190 6.51 -2.63 -0.04
CA ALA A 190 7.38 -3.63 0.59
C ALA A 190 8.70 -3.76 -0.18
N VAL A 191 9.81 -3.69 0.54
CA VAL A 191 11.15 -3.87 -0.02
C VAL A 191 11.72 -5.19 0.46
N CYS A 192 11.92 -6.13 -0.46
CA CYS A 192 12.57 -7.40 -0.18
C CYS A 192 14.08 -7.33 -0.42
N GLY A 193 14.86 -7.93 0.47
CA GLY A 193 16.32 -8.04 0.34
C GLY A 193 16.75 -9.43 -0.13
N VAL A 194 17.79 -9.50 -0.96
CA VAL A 194 18.47 -10.76 -1.28
C VAL A 194 19.48 -11.08 -0.17
N SER A 195 19.30 -12.23 0.47
CA SER A 195 20.15 -12.73 1.56
C SER A 195 21.40 -13.45 1.05
N GLY A 196 21.36 -14.01 -0.16
CA GLY A 196 22.50 -14.66 -0.79
C GLY A 196 22.13 -15.41 -2.05
N PHE A 197 23.14 -15.75 -2.84
CA PHE A 197 23.01 -16.50 -4.10
C PHE A 197 24.33 -17.14 -4.51
N THR A 198 24.26 -18.14 -5.38
CA THR A 198 25.43 -18.74 -6.04
C THR A 198 25.49 -18.24 -7.48
N LEU A 199 26.62 -17.67 -7.87
CA LEU A 199 26.94 -17.34 -9.26
C LEU A 199 27.71 -18.51 -9.87
N VAL A 200 27.22 -19.05 -10.98
CA VAL A 200 27.94 -20.05 -11.77
C VAL A 200 28.28 -19.44 -13.12
N TYR A 201 29.57 -19.34 -13.43
CA TYR A 201 30.07 -18.86 -14.69
C TYR A 201 30.49 -20.03 -15.57
N VAL A 202 29.94 -20.11 -16.78
CA VAL A 202 30.28 -21.12 -17.77
C VAL A 202 30.81 -20.42 -19.01
N ALA A 203 32.14 -20.41 -19.14
CA ALA A 203 32.79 -19.92 -20.34
C ALA A 203 32.62 -20.93 -21.48
N LYS A 204 32.74 -20.47 -22.72
CA LYS A 204 32.67 -21.35 -23.89
C LYS A 204 33.74 -22.46 -23.81
N ARG A 205 33.30 -23.72 -23.77
CA ARG A 205 34.15 -24.94 -23.72
C ARG A 205 35.07 -25.02 -22.49
N GLN A 206 34.66 -24.44 -21.36
CA GLN A 206 35.36 -24.57 -20.09
C GLN A 206 34.43 -25.09 -19.00
N ASP A 207 35.02 -25.60 -17.93
CA ASP A 207 34.27 -26.08 -16.77
C ASP A 207 33.60 -24.92 -16.02
N PRO A 208 32.43 -25.16 -15.39
CA PRO A 208 31.75 -24.16 -14.58
C PRO A 208 32.59 -23.71 -13.39
N ILE A 209 32.60 -22.40 -13.12
CA ILE A 209 33.22 -21.81 -11.94
C ILE A 209 32.13 -21.24 -11.04
N GLU A 210 32.06 -21.72 -9.81
CA GLU A 210 31.10 -21.25 -8.81
C GLU A 210 31.66 -20.16 -7.90
N SER A 211 30.78 -19.26 -7.48
CA SER A 211 31.07 -18.24 -6.47
C SER A 211 29.84 -17.98 -5.60
N ILE A 212 29.97 -18.25 -4.30
CA ILE A 212 28.91 -18.05 -3.32
C ILE A 212 28.95 -16.59 -2.83
N ASN A 213 27.83 -15.88 -2.96
CA ASN A 213 27.67 -14.50 -2.53
C ASN A 213 26.75 -14.43 -1.31
N GLN A 214 27.22 -13.71 -0.29
CA GLN A 214 26.41 -13.36 0.89
C GLN A 214 25.81 -11.98 0.66
N GLY A 215 24.48 -11.89 0.70
CA GLY A 215 23.73 -10.67 0.39
C GLY A 215 23.49 -10.46 -1.10
N ALA A 216 22.99 -9.26 -1.43
CA ALA A 216 22.58 -8.88 -2.78
C ALA A 216 23.76 -8.52 -3.72
N ARG A 217 24.89 -8.06 -3.17
CA ARG A 217 26.03 -7.53 -3.95
C ARG A 217 27.03 -8.63 -4.29
N TYR A 218 27.74 -8.43 -5.41
CA TYR A 218 28.83 -9.32 -5.80
C TYR A 218 30.03 -9.22 -4.86
N ASN A 219 30.49 -10.37 -4.37
CA ASN A 219 31.80 -10.50 -3.73
C ASN A 219 32.92 -10.25 -4.75
N GLU A 220 34.18 -10.24 -4.30
CA GLU A 220 35.31 -9.97 -5.19
C GLU A 220 35.51 -11.01 -6.30
N ASN A 221 35.34 -12.30 -6.00
CA ASN A 221 35.47 -13.37 -6.98
C ASN A 221 34.40 -13.23 -8.08
N SER A 222 33.15 -13.06 -7.70
CA SER A 222 32.03 -12.81 -8.61
C SER A 222 32.26 -11.56 -9.44
N ARG A 223 32.69 -10.44 -8.83
CA ARG A 223 33.03 -9.22 -9.59
C ARG A 223 34.09 -9.48 -10.66
N ARG A 224 35.10 -10.30 -10.39
CA ARG A 224 36.11 -10.71 -11.39
C ARG A 224 35.50 -11.54 -12.51
N LEU A 225 34.67 -12.53 -12.17
CA LEU A 225 33.98 -13.37 -13.16
C LEU A 225 33.05 -12.54 -14.06
N ILE A 226 32.30 -11.60 -13.49
CA ILE A 226 31.39 -10.69 -14.23
C ILE A 226 32.19 -9.77 -15.16
N ARG A 227 33.30 -9.17 -14.71
CA ARG A 227 34.17 -8.32 -15.56
C ARG A 227 34.73 -9.07 -16.78
N ASN A 228 34.93 -10.38 -16.64
CA ASN A 228 35.45 -11.24 -17.71
C ASN A 228 34.39 -11.68 -18.73
N ALA A 229 33.11 -11.31 -18.55
CA ALA A 229 32.03 -11.71 -19.45
C ALA A 229 32.31 -11.35 -20.92
N LYS A 230 32.20 -12.35 -21.80
CA LYS A 230 32.36 -12.22 -23.25
C LYS A 230 31.12 -12.78 -23.97
N PRO A 231 30.85 -12.32 -25.21
CA PRO A 231 29.80 -12.89 -26.03
C PRO A 231 29.93 -14.42 -26.16
N GLY A 232 28.85 -15.14 -25.87
CA GLY A 232 28.78 -16.60 -25.87
C GLY A 232 28.90 -17.25 -24.49
N ASP A 233 29.32 -16.51 -23.46
CA ASP A 233 29.35 -17.02 -22.09
C ASP A 233 27.95 -17.12 -21.49
N ILE A 234 27.79 -18.01 -20.52
CA ILE A 234 26.54 -18.21 -19.79
C ILE A 234 26.80 -18.04 -18.29
N TYR A 235 25.91 -17.28 -17.63
CA TYR A 235 25.92 -17.07 -16.20
C TYR A 235 24.62 -17.57 -15.59
N TYR A 236 24.72 -18.41 -14.57
CA TYR A 236 23.60 -18.87 -13.78
C TYR A 236 23.63 -18.19 -12.42
N PHE A 237 22.47 -17.75 -11.96
CA PHE A 237 22.25 -17.28 -10.60
C PHE A 237 21.31 -18.27 -9.95
N GLU A 238 21.86 -19.06 -9.03
CA GLU A 238 21.17 -20.18 -8.40
C GLU A 238 21.11 -20.01 -6.90
N ASN A 239 20.24 -20.80 -6.26
CA ASN A 239 20.06 -20.80 -4.81
C ASN A 239 19.84 -19.39 -4.25
N ILE A 240 19.17 -18.53 -5.04
CA ILE A 240 18.87 -17.16 -4.66
C ILE A 240 17.88 -17.23 -3.50
N ARG A 241 18.24 -16.60 -2.39
CA ARG A 241 17.40 -16.50 -1.20
C ARG A 241 17.05 -15.04 -0.96
N ALA A 242 15.77 -14.78 -0.71
CA ALA A 242 15.29 -13.44 -0.36
C ALA A 242 14.53 -13.46 0.97
N LYS A 243 14.53 -12.29 1.63
CA LYS A 243 13.78 -12.03 2.85
C LYS A 243 12.96 -10.76 2.64
N CYS A 244 11.66 -10.88 2.79
CA CYS A 244 10.75 -9.73 2.75
C CYS A 244 10.43 -9.26 4.19
N PRO A 245 9.87 -8.05 4.36
CA PRO A 245 9.38 -7.60 5.65
C PRO A 245 8.39 -8.62 6.24
N GLY A 246 8.51 -8.89 7.54
CA GLY A 246 7.67 -9.88 8.23
C GLY A 246 8.07 -11.35 8.05
N ASP A 247 9.01 -11.68 7.14
CA ASP A 247 9.54 -13.04 7.04
C ASP A 247 10.47 -13.37 8.21
N GLN A 248 10.25 -14.52 8.86
CA GLN A 248 11.15 -15.02 9.91
C GLN A 248 12.47 -15.54 9.33
N ALA A 249 12.41 -16.20 8.17
CA ALA A 249 13.55 -16.81 7.50
C ALA A 249 13.56 -16.50 6.00
N SER A 250 14.75 -16.55 5.39
CA SER A 250 14.91 -16.34 3.95
C SER A 250 14.37 -17.52 3.16
N ARG A 251 13.60 -17.25 2.10
CA ARG A 251 13.00 -18.23 1.19
C ARG A 251 13.76 -18.30 -0.13
N LYS A 252 13.82 -19.50 -0.73
CA LYS A 252 14.41 -19.69 -2.07
C LYS A 252 13.45 -19.13 -3.12
N ILE A 253 13.97 -18.36 -4.07
CA ILE A 253 13.21 -17.75 -5.16
C ILE A 253 13.71 -18.25 -6.53
N ASN A 254 13.25 -17.65 -7.62
CA ASN A 254 13.61 -18.07 -8.98
C ASN A 254 15.14 -18.01 -9.22
N SER A 255 15.64 -18.97 -9.99
CA SER A 255 16.97 -18.88 -10.59
C SER A 255 16.91 -18.01 -11.84
N MET A 256 18.07 -17.46 -12.26
CA MET A 256 18.19 -16.70 -13.50
C MET A 256 19.31 -17.26 -14.36
N VAL A 257 19.14 -17.19 -15.67
CA VAL A 257 20.17 -17.59 -16.64
C VAL A 257 20.38 -16.46 -17.62
N PHE A 258 21.63 -16.03 -17.79
CA PHE A 258 22.00 -14.96 -18.71
C PHE A 258 23.00 -15.47 -19.75
N LYS A 259 22.65 -15.29 -21.03
CA LYS A 259 23.55 -15.55 -22.16
C LYS A 259 24.10 -14.23 -22.68
N ILE A 260 25.41 -14.07 -22.62
CA ILE A 260 26.06 -12.83 -23.04
C ILE A 260 26.11 -12.77 -24.56
N ARG A 261 25.73 -11.62 -25.12
CA ARG A 261 25.83 -11.30 -26.55
C ARG A 261 26.67 -10.06 -26.82
#